data_AF-A0A367IGM5-F1
#
_entry.id   AF-A0A367IGM5-F1
#
_cell.length_a   1.000
_cell.length_b   1.000
_cell.length_c   1.000
_cell.angle_alpha   90.00
_cell.angle_beta   90.00
_cell.angle_gamma   90.00
#
_symmetry.space_group_name_H-M   'P 1'
#
loop_
_entity.id
_entity.type
_entity.pdbx_description
1 polymer ?
#
loop_
_entity_poly.entity_id
_entity_poly.type
_entity_poly.pdbx_seq_one_letter_code
_entity_poly.pdbx_strand_id
1 'polypeptide(L)'
;MSGALEHTHDGAMLALRSVHGKYLSAQPDGRAEWNREHADYWEHFRLEKRHDGKIALKGAHGMYVSAQPDGSVQINRREAPPGGWEEFTVEDRGNNVVCLKSCHGKYL
;
A
#
# COMPACT_ATOMS: atom_id res chain seq x y z
N MET A 1 12.31 -30.65 -16.99
CA MET A 1 12.73 -30.48 -15.58
C MET A 1 12.02 -29.26 -15.04
N SER A 2 11.15 -29.48 -14.06
CA SER A 2 10.28 -28.47 -13.45
C SER A 2 11.10 -27.39 -12.76
N GLY A 3 10.96 -26.14 -13.20
CA GLY A 3 11.49 -25.00 -12.47
C GLY A 3 10.68 -24.83 -11.19
N ALA A 4 11.35 -24.97 -10.05
CA ALA A 4 10.81 -24.56 -8.76
C ALA A 4 10.68 -23.03 -8.78
N LEU A 5 9.45 -22.53 -8.69
CA LEU A 5 9.21 -21.14 -8.29
C LEU A 5 9.49 -21.07 -6.79
N GLU A 6 10.74 -20.81 -6.42
CA GLU A 6 11.07 -20.32 -5.09
C GLU A 6 10.39 -18.95 -4.92
N HIS A 7 9.22 -18.95 -4.29
CA HIS A 7 8.63 -17.74 -3.73
C HIS A 7 9.43 -17.32 -2.49
N THR A 8 10.64 -16.80 -2.72
CA THR A 8 11.40 -16.16 -1.65
C THR A 8 11.10 -14.66 -1.72
N HIS A 9 10.37 -14.15 -0.74
CA HIS A 9 10.57 -12.86 -0.05
C HIS A 9 9.36 -12.61 0.86
N ASP A 10 9.49 -13.02 2.14
CA ASP A 10 8.63 -12.71 3.29
C ASP A 10 8.49 -11.20 3.57
N GLY A 11 7.94 -10.45 2.61
CA GLY A 11 7.35 -9.15 2.89
C GLY A 11 6.00 -9.40 3.54
N ALA A 12 5.80 -8.90 4.76
CA ALA A 12 4.51 -9.01 5.44
C ALA A 12 3.39 -8.51 4.51
N MET A 13 2.44 -9.39 4.22
CA MET A 13 1.23 -9.03 3.49
C MET A 13 0.21 -8.46 4.46
N LEU A 14 -0.36 -7.32 4.12
CA LEU A 14 -1.40 -6.66 4.91
C LEU A 14 -2.56 -6.22 4.03
N ALA A 15 -3.71 -5.99 4.65
CA ALA A 15 -4.83 -5.32 4.04
C ALA A 15 -5.11 -4.00 4.78
N LEU A 16 -5.42 -2.95 4.04
CA LEU A 16 -5.77 -1.66 4.62
C LEU A 16 -7.29 -1.55 4.72
N ARG A 17 -7.80 -1.39 5.95
CA ARG A 17 -9.22 -1.18 6.23
C ARG A 17 -9.45 0.25 6.66
N SER A 18 -10.31 0.96 5.94
CA SER A 18 -10.75 2.31 6.30
C SER A 18 -11.60 2.30 7.57
N VAL A 19 -11.79 3.49 8.16
CA VAL A 19 -12.71 3.70 9.28
C VAL A 19 -14.17 3.37 8.95
N HIS A 20 -14.54 3.34 7.67
CA HIS A 20 -15.86 2.93 7.19
C HIS A 20 -15.98 1.40 7.02
N GLY A 21 -14.95 0.67 7.44
CA GLY A 21 -14.92 -0.78 7.37
C GLY A 21 -14.63 -1.36 5.99
N LYS A 22 -14.37 -0.52 4.98
CA LYS A 22 -14.04 -0.94 3.60
C LYS A 22 -12.55 -1.14 3.40
N TYR A 23 -12.17 -2.14 2.63
CA TYR A 23 -10.78 -2.42 2.27
C TYR A 23 -10.36 -1.67 0.99
N LEU A 24 -9.09 -1.23 0.97
CA LEU A 24 -8.44 -0.70 -0.23
C LEU A 24 -8.17 -1.84 -1.21
N SER A 25 -8.58 -1.65 -2.46
CA SER A 25 -8.42 -2.59 -3.56
C SER A 25 -7.51 -2.02 -4.64
N ALA A 26 -6.47 -2.77 -5.02
CA ALA A 26 -5.59 -2.43 -6.12
C ALA A 26 -6.18 -2.91 -7.45
N GLN A 27 -6.71 -1.99 -8.25
CA GLN A 27 -7.28 -2.33 -9.56
C GLN A 27 -6.18 -2.55 -10.61
N PRO A 28 -6.40 -3.44 -11.60
CA PRO A 28 -5.42 -3.71 -12.65
C PRO A 28 -5.15 -2.51 -13.57
N ASP A 29 -6.08 -1.55 -13.64
CA ASP A 29 -5.92 -0.28 -14.36
C ASP A 29 -5.19 0.81 -13.55
N GLY A 30 -4.75 0.48 -12.33
CA GLY A 30 -4.02 1.36 -11.43
C GLY A 30 -4.88 2.27 -10.56
N ARG A 31 -6.22 2.08 -10.56
CA ARG A 31 -7.10 2.78 -9.62
C ARG A 31 -7.00 2.21 -8.21
N ALA A 32 -7.17 3.10 -7.23
CA ALA A 32 -7.40 2.75 -5.83
C ALA A 32 -8.90 2.80 -5.55
N GLU A 33 -9.47 1.72 -5.00
CA GLU A 33 -10.89 1.70 -4.58
C GLU A 33 -11.04 1.32 -3.11
N TRP A 34 -11.78 2.11 -2.32
CA TRP A 34 -12.07 1.84 -0.90
C TRP A 34 -13.49 1.31 -0.70
N ASN A 35 -13.84 0.21 -1.36
CA ASN A 35 -15.23 -0.24 -1.46
C ASN A 35 -15.46 -1.73 -1.16
N ARG A 36 -14.43 -2.48 -0.76
CA ARG A 36 -14.53 -3.93 -0.55
C ARG A 36 -14.94 -4.26 0.88
N GLU A 37 -15.84 -5.22 1.05
CA GLU A 37 -16.28 -5.70 2.39
C GLU A 37 -15.28 -6.69 3.01
N HIS A 38 -14.53 -7.39 2.17
CA HIS A 38 -13.58 -8.42 2.58
C HIS A 38 -12.26 -8.20 1.85
N ALA A 39 -11.16 -8.61 2.48
CA ALA A 39 -9.85 -8.61 1.85
C ALA A 39 -9.61 -9.95 1.14
N ASP A 40 -9.42 -9.89 -0.18
CA ASP A 40 -8.95 -10.99 -1.00
C ASP A 40 -7.71 -10.53 -1.77
N TYR A 41 -7.34 -11.22 -2.84
CA TYR A 41 -6.09 -11.03 -3.57
C TYR A 41 -5.77 -9.56 -3.90
N TRP A 42 -6.75 -8.75 -4.30
CA TRP A 42 -6.54 -7.35 -4.72
C TRP A 42 -6.38 -6.37 -3.54
N GLU A 43 -6.80 -6.76 -2.35
CA GLU A 43 -6.73 -5.95 -1.14
C GLU A 43 -5.47 -6.26 -0.32
N HIS A 44 -4.69 -7.25 -0.74
CA HIS A 44 -3.42 -7.59 -0.13
C HIS A 44 -2.28 -6.77 -0.74
N PHE A 45 -1.56 -6.08 0.14
CA PHE A 45 -0.40 -5.27 -0.18
C PHE A 45 0.83 -5.87 0.49
N ARG A 46 1.91 -5.97 -0.27
CA ARG A 46 3.23 -6.23 0.30
C ARG A 46 3.72 -4.94 0.97
N LEU A 47 3.96 -5.01 2.28
CA LEU A 47 4.66 -3.97 2.99
C LEU A 47 6.16 -4.11 2.75
N GLU A 48 6.76 -3.01 2.31
CA GLU A 48 8.20 -2.94 2.17
C GLU A 48 8.75 -1.80 3.03
N LYS A 49 9.67 -2.13 3.93
CA LYS A 49 10.34 -1.13 4.77
C LYS A 49 11.23 -0.22 3.91
N ARG A 50 11.32 1.04 4.30
CA ARG A 50 12.12 2.07 3.65
C ARG A 50 13.03 2.75 4.67
N HIS A 51 13.87 3.66 4.18
CA HIS A 51 14.75 4.47 5.02
C HIS A 51 13.92 5.34 6.00
N ASP A 52 14.52 5.73 7.12
CA ASP A 52 13.89 6.57 8.16
C ASP A 52 12.56 6.03 8.73
N GLY A 53 12.39 4.70 8.74
CA GLY A 53 11.19 4.06 9.30
C GLY A 53 9.92 4.25 8.47
N LYS A 54 10.04 4.76 7.24
CA LYS A 54 8.93 4.81 6.29
C LYS A 54 8.63 3.43 5.71
N ILE A 55 7.49 3.35 5.03
CA ILE A 55 7.06 2.16 4.29
C ILE A 55 6.65 2.51 2.87
N ALA A 56 6.69 1.53 1.98
CA ALA A 56 5.95 1.53 0.73
C ALA A 56 5.02 0.33 0.67
N LEU A 57 3.93 0.47 -0.09
CA LEU A 57 2.90 -0.56 -0.24
C LEU A 57 2.80 -0.96 -1.71
N LYS A 58 3.04 -2.23 -2.00
CA LYS A 58 2.94 -2.78 -3.36
C LYS A 58 1.71 -3.67 -3.49
N GLY A 59 0.79 -3.29 -4.37
CA GLY A 59 -0.45 -4.03 -4.60
C GLY A 59 -0.25 -5.32 -5.39
N ALA A 60 -1.33 -6.09 -5.51
CA ALA A 60 -1.38 -7.41 -6.18
C ALA A 60 -0.87 -7.41 -7.63
N HIS A 61 -0.95 -6.27 -8.32
CA HIS A 61 -0.51 -6.11 -9.71
C HIS A 61 0.92 -5.57 -9.83
N GLY A 62 1.70 -5.59 -8.74
CA GLY A 62 3.10 -5.17 -8.74
C GLY A 62 3.32 -3.67 -8.81
N MET A 63 2.27 -2.87 -8.61
CA MET A 63 2.32 -1.41 -8.62
C MET A 63 2.27 -0.85 -7.20
N TYR A 64 2.99 0.25 -6.95
CA TYR A 64 3.01 0.94 -5.67
C TYR A 64 1.86 1.92 -5.52
N VAL A 65 1.36 2.00 -4.28
CA VAL A 65 0.44 3.04 -3.83
C VAL A 65 1.18 4.38 -3.82
N SER A 66 0.57 5.41 -4.42
CA SER A 66 1.16 6.74 -4.63
C SER A 66 0.14 7.81 -4.23
N ALA A 67 0.49 8.62 -3.23
CA ALA A 67 -0.35 9.74 -2.79
C ALA A 67 -0.10 10.97 -3.67
N GLN A 68 -1.16 11.51 -4.26
CA GLN A 68 -1.07 12.65 -5.14
C GLN A 68 -1.17 13.97 -4.35
N PRO A 69 -0.66 15.11 -4.90
CA PRO A 69 -0.75 16.41 -4.24
C PRO A 69 -2.19 16.86 -3.96
N ASP A 70 -3.14 16.50 -4.83
CA ASP A 70 -4.56 16.80 -4.67
C ASP A 70 -5.22 16.00 -3.53
N GLY A 71 -4.54 14.97 -2.99
CA GLY A 71 -5.05 14.08 -1.94
C GLY A 71 -5.68 12.81 -2.48
N SER A 72 -5.75 12.62 -3.79
CA SER A 72 -6.13 11.34 -4.38
C SER A 72 -5.03 10.30 -4.21
N VAL A 73 -5.41 9.02 -4.36
CA VAL A 73 -4.50 7.88 -4.27
C VAL A 73 -4.56 7.12 -5.59
N GLN A 74 -3.40 6.75 -6.11
CA GLN A 74 -3.25 5.91 -7.31
C GLN A 74 -2.37 4.70 -6.99
N ILE A 75 -2.52 3.60 -7.72
CA ILE A 75 -1.72 2.38 -7.55
C ILE A 75 -1.10 2.01 -8.90
N ASN A 76 -0.25 2.89 -9.43
CA ASN A 76 0.20 2.83 -10.82
C ASN A 76 1.70 3.15 -11.00
N ARG A 77 2.50 3.06 -9.93
CA ARG A 77 3.95 3.32 -9.98
C ARG A 77 4.73 2.00 -9.94
N ARG A 78 5.74 1.85 -10.79
CA ARG A 78 6.57 0.62 -10.84
C ARG A 78 7.67 0.61 -9.78
N GLU A 79 8.04 1.79 -9.30
CA GLU A 79 9.14 2.01 -8.37
C GLU A 79 8.68 2.98 -7.28
N ALA A 80 9.37 2.94 -6.14
CA ALA A 80 9.13 3.79 -4.97
C ALA A 80 10.47 4.41 -4.55
N PRO A 81 10.95 5.46 -5.26
CA PRO A 81 12.24 6.08 -4.96
C PRO A 81 12.22 6.76 -3.58
N PRO A 82 13.38 6.91 -2.92
CA PRO A 82 13.47 7.62 -1.64
C PRO A 82 12.90 9.03 -1.72
N GLY A 83 11.99 9.39 -0.80
CA GLY A 83 11.29 10.67 -0.82
C GLY A 83 10.20 10.80 -1.89
N GLY A 84 9.91 9.72 -2.62
CA GLY A 84 8.84 9.64 -3.61
C GLY A 84 7.44 9.75 -3.00
N TRP A 85 6.44 9.71 -3.86
CA TRP A 85 5.03 9.78 -3.46
C TRP A 85 4.49 8.45 -2.93
N GLU A 86 5.32 7.41 -3.02
CA GLU A 86 5.04 6.03 -2.66
C GLU A 86 5.53 5.68 -1.24
N GLU A 87 6.19 6.63 -0.56
CA GLU A 87 6.64 6.46 0.82
C GLU A 87 5.66 7.09 1.81
N PHE A 88 5.37 6.35 2.87
CA PHE A 88 4.47 6.77 3.94
C PHE A 88 5.15 6.66 5.30
N THR A 89 4.94 7.67 6.14
CA THR A 89 5.21 7.56 7.58
C THR A 89 4.03 6.89 8.25
N VAL A 90 4.30 5.85 9.05
CA VAL A 90 3.29 5.21 9.88
C VAL A 90 3.20 5.95 11.20
N GLU A 91 2.04 6.53 11.50
CA GLU A 91 1.75 7.17 12.79
C GLU A 91 0.75 6.31 13.57
N ASP A 92 1.17 5.79 14.73
CA ASP A 92 0.28 5.09 15.66
C ASP A 92 -0.65 6.09 16.36
N ARG A 93 -1.96 5.83 16.29
CA ARG A 93 -3.01 6.63 16.94
C ARG A 93 -3.62 5.93 18.15
N GLY A 94 -3.09 4.77 18.54
CA GLY A 94 -3.62 3.92 19.58
C GLY A 94 -4.86 3.13 19.10
N ASN A 95 -5.38 2.26 19.98
CA ASN A 95 -6.58 1.46 19.72
C ASN A 95 -6.50 0.64 18.41
N ASN A 96 -5.31 0.15 18.05
CA ASN A 96 -5.04 -0.57 16.80
C ASN A 96 -5.34 0.23 15.52
N VAL A 97 -5.29 1.56 15.58
CA VAL A 97 -5.45 2.45 14.43
C VAL A 97 -4.11 3.09 14.10
N VAL A 98 -3.73 3.03 12.84
CA VAL A 98 -2.56 3.72 12.29
C VAL A 98 -2.98 4.68 11.19
N CYS A 99 -2.26 5.78 11.04
CA CYS A 99 -2.40 6.69 9.92
C CYS A 99 -1.16 6.60 9.01
N LEU A 100 -1.38 6.59 7.71
CA LEU A 100 -0.30 6.59 6.71
C LEU A 100 -0.17 8.00 6.14
N LYS A 101 0.87 8.72 6.56
CA LYS A 101 1.11 10.10 6.14
C LYS A 101 2.02 10.17 4.93
N SER A 102 1.60 10.89 3.90
CA SER A 102 2.37 11.12 2.68
C SER A 102 3.33 12.31 2.80
N CYS A 103 4.25 12.43 1.85
CA CYS A 103 5.15 13.59 1.72
C CYS A 103 4.42 14.91 1.47
N HIS A 104 3.13 14.88 1.10
CA HIS A 104 2.29 16.06 0.94
C HIS A 104 1.61 16.50 2.24
N GLY A 105 1.92 15.86 3.38
CA GLY A 105 1.29 16.17 4.67
C GLY A 105 -0.17 15.70 4.78
N LYS A 106 -0.62 14.87 3.84
CA LYS A 106 -1.97 14.28 3.80
C LYS A 106 -1.92 12.83 4.27
N TYR A 107 -3.08 12.25 4.54
CA TYR A 107 -3.22 10.88 5.00
C TYR A 107 -4.04 10.05 4.00
N LEU A 108 -3.71 8.76 3.90
CA LEU A 108 -4.56 7.76 3.24
C LEU A 108 -5.78 7.42 4.10
#